data_AF-A0A519LC39-F1
#
_entry.id   AF-A0A519LC39-F1
#
_cell.length_a   1.000
_cell.length_b   1.000
_cell.length_c   1.000
_cell.angle_alpha   90.00
_cell.angle_beta   90.00
_cell.angle_gamma   90.00
#
_symmetry.space_group_name_H-M   'P 1'
#
loop_
_entity.id
_entity.type
_entity.pdbx_description
1 polymer ?
#
loop_
_entity_poly.entity_id
_entity_poly.type
_entity_poly.pdbx_seq_one_letter_code
_entity_poly.pdbx_strand_id
1 'polypeptide(L)'
;MKEKNTLTTRDELKTYFEIGDQPTENQFAELIDSYAHLSEFNFGLSIRPSGKTSFKYYHFYKADDVMNSGAGHKIVESLPEISPEKIEGYSHILSRCVYYKNLDVKLVGEIDIENHQPKIIIERYKQRKRMQSGYVKPAGFYKEKMADAKRWNRKSEYSIEKNETTIDIEPIHYFRPHADYKEFLPSGSVNKPDSFKYIKHRKPFAVAQAILEININGIIYRSRPVGMKIILGSSGKHDAINFVFD
;
A
#
# COMPACT_ATOMS: atom_id res chain seq x y z
N MET A 1 14.89 25.24 -38.53
CA MET A 1 13.58 25.53 -37.90
C MET A 1 13.29 24.41 -36.91
N LYS A 2 12.98 24.73 -35.65
CA LYS A 2 12.58 23.70 -34.66
C LYS A 2 11.14 23.29 -34.98
N GLU A 3 10.95 22.08 -35.48
CA GLU A 3 9.61 21.50 -35.61
C GLU A 3 9.00 21.33 -34.21
N LYS A 4 7.73 21.73 -34.08
CA LYS A 4 6.97 21.53 -32.86
C LYS A 4 6.59 20.06 -32.80
N ASN A 5 7.18 19.31 -31.87
CA ASN A 5 6.78 17.93 -31.56
C ASN A 5 5.36 17.93 -31.00
N THR A 6 4.39 17.74 -31.88
CA THR A 6 3.00 17.47 -31.54
C THR A 6 2.83 15.95 -31.51
N LEU A 7 2.67 15.39 -30.31
CA LEU A 7 2.33 13.98 -30.09
C LEU A 7 1.10 13.63 -30.93
N THR A 8 1.31 12.89 -32.03
CA THR A 8 0.21 12.48 -32.92
C THR A 8 -0.50 11.31 -32.26
N THR A 9 -1.80 11.46 -32.01
CA THR A 9 -2.58 10.44 -31.29
C THR A 9 -2.94 9.27 -32.19
N ARG A 10 -3.21 8.09 -31.62
CA ARG A 10 -3.58 6.86 -32.36
C ARG A 10 -4.73 7.07 -33.35
N ASP A 11 -5.65 7.96 -33.03
CA ASP A 11 -6.83 8.24 -33.88
C ASP A 11 -6.49 9.16 -35.06
N GLU A 12 -5.57 10.11 -34.92
CA GLU A 12 -5.04 10.89 -36.04
C GLU A 12 -4.24 10.00 -37.01
N LEU A 13 -3.55 8.98 -36.50
CA LEU A 13 -2.82 8.02 -37.35
C LEU A 13 -3.72 7.08 -38.15
N LYS A 14 -4.85 6.64 -37.58
CA LYS A 14 -5.86 5.90 -38.36
C LYS A 14 -6.32 6.71 -39.56
N THR A 15 -6.47 8.03 -39.42
CA THR A 15 -6.87 8.87 -40.55
C THR A 15 -5.82 8.91 -41.66
N TYR A 16 -4.51 8.89 -41.34
CA TYR A 16 -3.46 8.79 -42.37
C TYR A 16 -3.55 7.47 -43.16
N PHE A 17 -3.81 6.34 -42.48
CA PHE A 17 -3.98 5.04 -43.15
C PHE A 17 -5.31 4.89 -43.90
N GLU A 18 -6.38 5.55 -43.44
CA GLU A 18 -7.69 5.57 -44.11
C GLU A 18 -7.69 6.45 -45.38
N ILE A 19 -6.91 7.53 -45.38
CA ILE A 19 -6.81 8.48 -46.50
C ILE A 19 -5.71 8.06 -47.50
N GLY A 20 -4.84 7.11 -47.12
CA GLY A 20 -3.76 6.57 -47.97
C GLY A 20 -2.46 7.38 -47.94
N ASP A 21 -2.30 8.26 -46.96
CA ASP A 21 -1.06 9.02 -46.75
C ASP A 21 -0.04 8.15 -46.01
N GLN A 22 1.18 8.04 -46.54
CA GLN A 22 2.26 7.27 -45.91
C GLN A 22 3.00 8.13 -44.90
N PRO A 23 3.06 7.75 -43.60
CA PRO A 23 3.87 8.47 -42.63
C PRO A 23 5.35 8.42 -43.02
N THR A 24 6.09 9.49 -42.73
CA THR A 24 7.54 9.54 -42.91
C THR A 24 8.24 8.58 -41.93
N GLU A 25 9.47 8.15 -42.25
CA GLU A 25 10.26 7.25 -41.38
C GLU A 25 10.38 7.78 -39.94
N ASN A 26 10.54 9.08 -39.77
CA ASN A 26 10.61 9.71 -38.44
C ASN A 26 9.28 9.63 -37.69
N GLN A 27 8.15 9.90 -38.37
CA GLN A 27 6.82 9.79 -37.77
C GLN A 27 6.47 8.35 -37.40
N PHE A 28 6.98 7.38 -38.16
CA PHE A 28 6.79 5.97 -37.88
C PHE A 28 7.74 5.46 -36.77
N ALA A 29 8.97 5.95 -36.70
CA ALA A 29 9.91 5.66 -35.62
C ALA A 29 9.40 6.21 -34.28
N GLU A 30 8.96 7.48 -34.24
CA GLU A 30 8.33 8.08 -33.06
C GLU A 30 7.07 7.31 -32.64
N LEU A 31 6.33 6.76 -33.60
CA LEU A 31 5.18 5.91 -33.31
C LEU A 31 5.61 4.60 -32.63
N ILE A 32 6.59 3.89 -33.18
CA ILE A 32 7.11 2.66 -32.57
C ILE A 32 7.66 2.95 -31.16
N ASP A 33 8.40 4.03 -30.99
CA ASP A 33 8.95 4.46 -29.70
C ASP A 33 7.83 4.91 -28.72
N SER A 34 6.67 5.34 -29.24
CA SER A 34 5.50 5.64 -28.41
C SER A 34 4.75 4.39 -27.92
N TYR A 35 4.91 3.26 -28.61
CA TYR A 35 4.32 1.98 -28.20
C TYR A 35 5.21 1.30 -27.17
N ALA A 36 4.65 1.01 -26.00
CA ALA A 36 5.34 0.20 -25.01
C ALA A 36 5.71 -1.17 -25.62
N HIS A 37 6.98 -1.55 -25.55
CA HIS A 37 7.43 -2.82 -26.10
C HIS A 37 6.94 -4.00 -25.23
N LEU A 38 6.72 -5.18 -25.82
CA LEU A 38 6.31 -6.40 -25.10
C LEU A 38 7.24 -6.75 -23.92
N SER A 39 8.52 -6.39 -23.98
CA SER A 39 9.48 -6.48 -22.88
C SER A 39 9.10 -5.60 -21.68
N GLU A 40 8.54 -4.40 -21.94
CA GLU A 40 8.07 -3.46 -20.92
C GLU A 40 6.78 -3.92 -20.23
N PHE A 41 6.08 -4.93 -20.79
CA PHE A 41 4.92 -5.57 -20.15
C PHE A 41 5.30 -6.76 -19.26
N ASN A 42 6.53 -7.25 -19.33
CA ASN A 42 7.04 -8.33 -18.49
C ASN A 42 7.69 -7.81 -17.21
N PHE A 43 6.96 -6.97 -16.48
CA PHE A 43 7.40 -6.39 -15.23
C PHE A 43 6.58 -6.90 -14.05
N GLY A 44 7.19 -6.90 -12.86
CA GLY A 44 6.57 -7.45 -11.69
C GLY A 44 7.27 -7.08 -10.40
N LEU A 45 6.76 -7.67 -9.33
CA LEU A 45 7.20 -7.39 -7.97
C LEU A 45 7.51 -8.70 -7.28
N SER A 46 8.73 -8.83 -6.76
CA SER A 46 9.10 -9.88 -5.82
C SER A 46 9.21 -9.27 -4.44
N ILE A 47 8.47 -9.82 -3.47
CA ILE A 47 8.44 -9.32 -2.10
C ILE A 47 8.68 -10.48 -1.15
N ARG A 48 9.48 -10.24 -0.12
CA ARG A 48 9.68 -11.16 0.99
C ARG A 48 9.84 -10.40 2.32
N PRO A 49 9.66 -11.05 3.47
CA PRO A 49 9.97 -10.42 4.74
C PRO A 49 11.47 -10.16 4.86
N SER A 50 11.84 -9.06 5.51
CA SER A 50 13.24 -8.72 5.70
C SER A 50 13.98 -9.75 6.57
N GLY A 51 15.24 -10.03 6.21
CA GLY A 51 16.09 -10.89 7.04
C GLY A 51 16.30 -10.33 8.45
N LYS A 52 16.44 -9.00 8.56
CA LYS A 52 16.59 -8.27 9.84
C LYS A 52 15.23 -8.03 10.50
N THR A 53 15.23 -7.97 11.83
CA THR A 53 14.06 -7.58 12.64
C THR A 53 14.26 -6.17 13.15
N SER A 54 13.30 -5.30 12.87
CA SER A 54 13.24 -3.92 13.34
C SER A 54 12.38 -3.85 14.60
N PHE A 55 12.53 -2.77 15.38
CA PHE A 55 11.62 -2.47 16.47
C PHE A 55 11.48 -0.97 16.66
N LYS A 56 10.31 -0.58 17.17
CA LYS A 56 9.98 0.78 17.59
C LYS A 56 9.18 0.72 18.89
N TYR A 57 9.24 1.76 19.71
CA TYR A 57 8.46 1.86 20.93
C TYR A 57 7.20 2.70 20.70
N TYR A 58 6.06 2.23 21.23
CA TYR A 58 4.77 2.86 20.98
C TYR A 58 3.95 3.00 22.26
N HIS A 59 3.21 4.10 22.34
CA HIS A 59 2.07 4.27 23.23
C HIS A 59 0.77 3.98 22.48
N PHE A 60 -0.09 3.16 23.08
CA PHE A 60 -1.37 2.76 22.51
C PHE A 60 -2.51 3.39 23.28
N TYR A 61 -3.46 3.97 22.56
CA TYR A 61 -4.62 4.65 23.13
C TYR A 61 -5.92 4.13 22.54
N LYS A 62 -6.96 4.07 23.36
CA LYS A 62 -8.34 3.80 22.97
C LYS A 62 -9.13 5.10 23.06
N ALA A 63 -10.01 5.34 22.09
CA ALA A 63 -10.95 6.43 22.22
C ALA A 63 -11.91 6.19 23.39
N ASP A 64 -12.18 7.23 24.18
CA ASP A 64 -13.16 7.19 25.25
C ASP A 64 -14.58 7.04 24.67
N ASP A 65 -14.85 7.76 23.57
CA ASP A 65 -16.02 7.58 22.73
C ASP A 65 -15.63 7.06 21.34
N VAL A 66 -15.73 5.74 21.17
CA VAL A 66 -15.39 5.08 19.89
C VAL A 66 -16.25 5.59 18.73
N MET A 67 -17.53 5.92 18.98
CA MET A 67 -18.47 6.29 17.93
C MET A 67 -18.17 7.68 17.35
N ASN A 68 -17.71 8.61 18.19
CA ASN A 68 -17.48 10.01 17.79
C ASN A 68 -16.00 10.38 17.65
N SER A 69 -15.07 9.56 18.13
CA SER A 69 -13.61 9.83 18.07
C SER A 69 -13.01 9.88 16.66
N GLY A 70 -13.74 9.38 15.67
CA GLY A 70 -13.31 9.41 14.31
C GLY A 70 -12.19 8.40 13.96
N ALA A 71 -11.57 7.69 14.90
CA ALA A 71 -10.63 6.59 14.62
C ALA A 71 -10.72 5.44 15.65
N GLY A 72 -11.38 5.63 16.80
CA GLY A 72 -11.54 4.59 17.82
C GLY A 72 -10.24 4.20 18.57
N HIS A 73 -9.06 4.53 18.03
CA HIS A 73 -7.75 4.32 18.65
C HIS A 73 -6.68 5.24 18.05
N LYS A 74 -5.57 5.40 18.77
CA LYS A 74 -4.34 6.06 18.31
C LYS A 74 -3.13 5.22 18.71
N ILE A 75 -2.10 5.24 17.86
CA ILE A 75 -0.81 4.59 18.10
C ILE A 75 0.24 5.66 17.86
N VAL A 76 1.03 5.97 18.88
CA VAL A 76 2.00 7.06 18.87
C VAL A 76 3.39 6.44 19.06
N GLU A 77 4.27 6.64 18.09
CA GLU A 77 5.69 6.29 18.22
C GLU A 77 6.36 7.19 19.26
N SER A 78 7.19 6.62 20.11
CA SER A 78 7.87 7.33 21.21
C SER A 78 9.17 6.61 21.58
N LEU A 79 9.84 7.10 22.61
CA LEU A 79 10.98 6.44 23.25
C LEU A 79 10.55 5.76 24.57
N PRO A 80 11.20 4.68 25.01
CA PRO A 80 10.85 3.97 26.24
C PRO A 80 10.82 4.84 27.51
N GLU A 81 11.66 5.88 27.55
CA GLU A 81 11.83 6.78 28.68
C GLU A 81 10.74 7.87 28.75
N ILE A 82 9.99 8.06 27.66
CA ILE A 82 8.95 9.08 27.57
C ILE A 82 7.63 8.49 28.07
N SER A 83 7.03 9.18 29.04
CA SER A 83 5.70 8.82 29.55
C SER A 83 4.61 9.10 28.50
N PRO A 84 3.53 8.28 28.48
CA PRO A 84 2.43 8.50 27.54
C PRO A 84 1.79 9.88 27.76
N GLU A 85 1.68 10.63 26.68
CA GLU A 85 1.03 11.93 26.65
C GLU A 85 -0.48 11.81 26.92
N LYS A 86 -1.05 12.81 27.60
CA LYS A 86 -2.50 12.90 27.77
C LYS A 86 -3.11 13.43 26.48
N ILE A 87 -3.91 12.59 25.81
CA ILE A 87 -4.61 12.94 24.57
C ILE A 87 -6.10 13.11 24.88
N GLU A 88 -6.66 14.28 24.60
CA GLU A 88 -8.08 14.55 24.82
C GLU A 88 -8.98 13.55 24.08
N GLY A 89 -9.94 12.95 24.81
CA GLY A 89 -10.88 11.95 24.29
C GLY A 89 -10.27 10.55 24.06
N TYR A 90 -9.06 10.31 24.57
CA TYR A 90 -8.37 9.03 24.47
C TYR A 90 -7.75 8.61 25.81
N SER A 91 -8.04 7.38 26.22
CA SER A 91 -7.39 6.71 27.34
C SER A 91 -6.18 5.91 26.87
N HIS A 92 -5.04 6.12 27.55
CA HIS A 92 -3.86 5.26 27.39
C HIS A 92 -4.19 3.83 27.82
N ILE A 93 -3.72 2.85 27.06
CA ILE A 93 -3.93 1.43 27.32
C ILE A 93 -2.63 0.78 27.79
N LEU A 94 -1.57 0.91 26.98
CA LEU A 94 -0.29 0.27 27.23
C LEU A 94 0.83 0.96 26.43
N SER A 95 2.07 0.73 26.85
CA SER A 95 3.28 1.17 26.14
C SER A 95 4.24 0.01 25.98
N ARG A 96 4.86 -0.16 24.80
CA ARG A 96 5.84 -1.24 24.59
C ARG A 96 6.64 -1.10 23.31
N CYS A 97 7.76 -1.84 23.25
CA CYS A 97 8.44 -2.18 22.01
C CYS A 97 7.58 -3.12 21.15
N VAL A 98 7.49 -2.81 19.87
CA VAL A 98 6.90 -3.67 18.84
C VAL A 98 8.01 -4.08 17.89
N TYR A 99 8.24 -5.38 17.80
CA TYR A 99 9.17 -5.98 16.85
C TYR A 99 8.44 -6.33 15.56
N TYR A 100 9.03 -6.04 14.41
CA TYR A 100 8.44 -6.30 13.11
C TYR A 100 9.49 -6.55 12.03
N LYS A 101 9.08 -7.22 10.95
CA LYS A 101 9.83 -7.31 9.70
C LYS A 101 9.43 -6.16 8.78
N ASN A 102 10.37 -5.71 7.96
CA ASN A 102 10.11 -4.87 6.81
C ASN A 102 9.83 -5.75 5.58
N LEU A 103 9.52 -5.13 4.45
CA LEU A 103 9.38 -5.82 3.17
C LEU A 103 10.64 -5.57 2.34
N ASP A 104 11.39 -6.63 2.04
CA ASP A 104 12.44 -6.58 1.03
C ASP A 104 11.78 -6.76 -0.33
N VAL A 105 11.94 -5.76 -1.17
CA VAL A 105 11.30 -5.66 -2.47
C VAL A 105 12.34 -5.65 -3.56
N LYS A 106 12.08 -6.45 -4.60
CA LYS A 106 12.84 -6.49 -5.84
C LYS A 106 11.90 -6.27 -7.02
N LEU A 107 12.23 -5.30 -7.87
CA LEU A 107 11.54 -5.14 -9.15
C LEU A 107 11.98 -6.27 -10.09
N VAL A 108 11.03 -6.83 -10.82
CA VAL A 108 11.25 -7.90 -11.79
C VAL A 108 10.98 -7.34 -13.18
N GLY A 109 11.84 -7.68 -14.14
CA GLY A 109 11.77 -7.15 -15.51
C GLY A 109 12.75 -6.00 -15.75
N GLU A 110 12.81 -5.54 -16.99
CA GLU A 110 13.64 -4.40 -17.41
C GLU A 110 12.91 -3.09 -17.14
N ILE A 111 12.96 -2.63 -15.90
CA ILE A 111 12.34 -1.35 -15.49
C ILE A 111 13.44 -0.30 -15.35
N ASP A 112 13.43 0.67 -16.25
CA ASP A 112 14.17 1.92 -16.07
C ASP A 112 13.53 2.75 -14.94
N ILE A 113 14.27 2.98 -13.87
CA ILE A 113 13.75 3.67 -12.67
C ILE A 113 13.55 5.17 -12.93
N GLU A 114 14.45 5.79 -13.70
CA GLU A 114 14.40 7.23 -13.95
C GLU A 114 13.25 7.57 -14.89
N ASN A 115 13.10 6.78 -15.94
CA ASN A 115 12.06 6.97 -16.94
C ASN A 115 10.69 6.49 -16.46
N HIS A 116 10.61 5.29 -15.85
CA HIS A 116 9.32 4.70 -15.50
C HIS A 116 8.77 5.12 -14.13
N GLN A 117 9.59 5.75 -13.29
CA GLN A 117 9.22 6.26 -11.95
C GLN A 117 8.40 5.25 -11.11
N PRO A 118 8.94 4.04 -10.86
CA PRO A 118 8.20 2.95 -10.25
C PRO A 118 7.71 3.29 -8.84
N LYS A 119 6.49 2.85 -8.53
CA LYS A 119 5.84 3.01 -7.22
C LYS A 119 5.20 1.71 -6.79
N ILE A 120 5.30 1.41 -5.50
CA ILE A 120 4.55 0.31 -4.90
C ILE A 120 3.28 0.87 -4.28
N ILE A 121 2.15 0.30 -4.68
CA ILE A 121 0.83 0.61 -4.16
C ILE A 121 0.43 -0.50 -3.19
N ILE A 122 0.11 -0.12 -1.96
CA ILE A 122 -0.43 -1.04 -0.96
C ILE A 122 -1.95 -0.87 -0.90
N GLU A 123 -2.65 -1.95 -1.25
CA GLU A 123 -4.10 -2.02 -1.16
C GLU A 123 -4.52 -2.93 -0.02
N ARG A 124 -5.58 -2.53 0.68
CA ARG A 124 -6.10 -3.31 1.81
C ARG A 124 -7.40 -3.97 1.41
N TYR A 125 -7.58 -5.19 1.90
CA TYR A 125 -8.86 -5.86 1.74
C TYR A 125 -9.92 -5.16 2.59
N LYS A 126 -11.06 -4.83 1.98
CA LYS A 126 -12.24 -4.30 2.66
C LYS A 126 -13.41 -5.24 2.41
N GLN A 127 -14.13 -5.56 3.47
CA GLN A 127 -15.35 -6.35 3.36
C GLN A 127 -16.49 -5.55 2.71
N ARG A 128 -17.48 -6.28 2.20
CA ARG A 128 -18.71 -5.73 1.64
C ARG A 128 -19.38 -4.82 2.66
N LYS A 129 -19.73 -3.59 2.26
CA LYS A 129 -20.31 -2.60 3.18
C LYS A 129 -21.48 -1.85 2.53
N ARG A 130 -22.61 -1.84 3.23
CA ARG A 130 -23.72 -0.91 2.95
C ARG A 130 -23.38 0.48 3.49
N MET A 131 -23.43 1.48 2.62
CA MET A 131 -23.22 2.90 2.90
C MET A 131 -24.52 3.54 3.38
N GLN A 132 -24.44 4.72 4.00
CA GLN A 132 -25.63 5.49 4.43
C GLN A 132 -26.56 5.83 3.25
N SER A 133 -25.99 6.03 2.05
CA SER A 133 -26.75 6.22 0.81
C SER A 133 -27.51 4.99 0.31
N GLY A 134 -27.42 3.84 1.01
CA GLY A 134 -28.00 2.58 0.58
C GLY A 134 -27.13 1.78 -0.41
N TYR A 135 -26.15 2.42 -1.07
CA TYR A 135 -25.19 1.75 -1.96
C TYR A 135 -24.38 0.69 -1.22
N VAL A 136 -24.21 -0.48 -1.84
CA VAL A 136 -23.43 -1.59 -1.28
C VAL A 136 -22.09 -1.66 -1.99
N LYS A 137 -21.04 -1.22 -1.31
CA LYS A 137 -19.67 -1.37 -1.79
C LYS A 137 -19.29 -2.85 -1.74
N PRO A 138 -18.80 -3.46 -2.83
CA PRO A 138 -18.39 -4.85 -2.85
C PRO A 138 -17.16 -5.08 -1.96
N ALA A 139 -16.90 -6.35 -1.65
CA ALA A 139 -15.66 -6.72 -0.99
C ALA A 139 -14.51 -6.75 -2.01
N GLY A 140 -13.30 -6.39 -1.59
CA GLY A 140 -12.15 -6.39 -2.49
C GLY A 140 -10.97 -5.62 -1.92
N PHE A 141 -9.90 -5.54 -2.70
CA PHE A 141 -8.74 -4.74 -2.38
C PHE A 141 -8.95 -3.30 -2.86
N TYR A 142 -8.59 -2.35 -2.00
CA TYR A 142 -8.71 -0.93 -2.30
C TYR A 142 -7.49 -0.19 -1.79
N LYS A 143 -6.88 0.61 -2.66
CA LYS A 143 -5.96 1.68 -2.27
C LYS A 143 -6.62 2.61 -1.27
N GLU A 144 -5.94 2.88 -0.14
CA GLU A 144 -6.38 3.91 0.79
C GLU A 144 -6.09 5.31 0.23
N LYS A 145 -7.03 6.24 0.40
CA LYS A 145 -6.77 7.65 0.14
C LYS A 145 -5.63 8.08 1.06
N MET A 146 -4.69 8.88 0.57
CA MET A 146 -3.53 9.32 1.37
C MET A 146 -3.94 10.04 2.66
N ALA A 147 -5.02 10.84 2.62
CA ALA A 147 -5.55 11.51 3.81
C ALA A 147 -6.05 10.51 4.86
N ASP A 148 -6.71 9.43 4.43
CA ASP A 148 -7.16 8.36 5.32
C ASP A 148 -5.94 7.60 5.88
N ALA A 149 -4.98 7.24 5.03
CA ALA A 149 -3.77 6.53 5.44
C ALA A 149 -2.98 7.33 6.49
N LYS A 150 -2.79 8.64 6.26
CA LYS A 150 -2.12 9.56 7.19
C LYS A 150 -2.81 9.62 8.55
N ARG A 151 -4.15 9.58 8.60
CA ARG A 151 -4.90 9.54 9.86
C ARG A 151 -4.52 8.36 10.76
N TRP A 152 -4.07 7.26 10.14
CA TRP A 152 -3.68 6.04 10.82
C TRP A 152 -2.17 5.83 10.88
N ASN A 153 -1.36 6.83 10.56
CA ASN A 153 0.09 6.71 10.42
C ASN A 153 0.49 5.58 9.44
N ARG A 154 -0.21 5.50 8.31
CA ARG A 154 0.12 4.57 7.21
C ARG A 154 0.46 5.35 5.95
N LYS A 155 1.10 4.66 5.01
CA LYS A 155 1.25 5.09 3.62
C LYS A 155 0.64 4.03 2.69
N SER A 156 0.00 4.47 1.61
CA SER A 156 -0.54 3.58 0.57
C SER A 156 0.32 3.54 -0.69
N GLU A 157 1.37 4.35 -0.74
CA GLU A 157 2.25 4.54 -1.89
C GLU A 157 3.69 4.68 -1.43
N TYR A 158 4.61 4.02 -2.13
CA TYR A 158 6.04 4.04 -1.85
C TYR A 158 6.80 4.21 -3.17
N SER A 159 7.48 5.35 -3.34
CA SER A 159 8.36 5.57 -4.48
C SER A 159 9.59 4.67 -4.40
N ILE A 160 10.03 4.14 -5.54
CA ILE A 160 11.16 3.22 -5.62
C ILE A 160 12.29 3.87 -6.41
N GLU A 161 13.45 4.01 -5.76
CA GLU A 161 14.64 4.63 -6.34
C GLU A 161 15.69 3.60 -6.76
N LYS A 162 15.51 2.33 -6.40
CA LYS A 162 16.47 1.24 -6.64
C LYS A 162 15.74 -0.06 -6.97
N ASN A 163 16.37 -0.90 -7.80
CA ASN A 163 15.81 -2.19 -8.21
C ASN A 163 15.55 -3.12 -7.03
N GLU A 164 16.39 -3.04 -5.99
CA GLU A 164 16.19 -3.73 -4.72
C GLU A 164 16.18 -2.70 -3.59
N THR A 165 15.14 -2.74 -2.75
CA THR A 165 14.98 -1.83 -1.62
C THR A 165 14.22 -2.49 -0.48
N THR A 166 14.29 -1.91 0.71
CA THR A 166 13.50 -2.33 1.86
C THR A 166 12.49 -1.23 2.17
N ILE A 167 11.20 -1.57 2.17
CA ILE A 167 10.13 -0.66 2.58
C ILE A 167 9.63 -0.99 3.98
N ASP A 168 9.48 0.04 4.81
CA ASP A 168 8.80 -0.05 6.11
C ASP A 168 7.35 0.41 5.92
N ILE A 169 6.41 -0.53 6.07
CA ILE A 169 4.98 -0.24 6.00
C ILE A 169 4.37 0.08 7.37
N GLU A 170 5.17 0.10 8.42
CA GLU A 170 4.78 0.27 9.81
C GLU A 170 3.60 -0.65 10.20
N PRO A 171 3.82 -1.98 10.16
CA PRO A 171 2.75 -2.95 10.09
C PRO A 171 1.87 -2.97 11.35
N ILE A 172 2.31 -2.41 12.48
CA ILE A 172 1.49 -2.25 13.69
C ILE A 172 0.26 -1.38 13.44
N HIS A 173 0.34 -0.39 12.54
CA HIS A 173 -0.77 0.51 12.21
C HIS A 173 -1.88 -0.17 11.40
N TYR A 174 -1.70 -1.44 11.02
CA TYR A 174 -2.74 -2.26 10.43
C TYR A 174 -3.60 -2.95 11.48
N PHE A 175 -3.30 -2.78 12.77
CA PHE A 175 -4.01 -3.37 13.89
C PHE A 175 -4.54 -2.31 14.86
N ARG A 176 -5.65 -2.62 15.51
CA ARG A 176 -6.26 -1.87 16.60
C ARG A 176 -5.72 -2.41 17.93
N PRO A 177 -5.31 -1.55 18.86
CA PRO A 177 -4.85 -1.99 20.16
C PRO A 177 -5.98 -2.59 21.00
N HIS A 178 -5.64 -3.66 21.71
CA HIS A 178 -6.43 -4.27 22.76
C HIS A 178 -5.61 -4.31 24.05
N ALA A 179 -6.29 -4.29 25.20
CA ALA A 179 -5.65 -4.25 26.52
C ALA A 179 -4.63 -5.39 26.71
N ASP A 180 -4.97 -6.60 26.22
CA ASP A 180 -4.17 -7.80 26.51
C ASP A 180 -3.15 -8.20 25.43
N TYR A 181 -2.94 -7.38 24.39
CA TYR A 181 -2.05 -7.59 23.23
C TYR A 181 -2.32 -8.84 22.35
N LYS A 182 -2.77 -9.96 22.95
CA LYS A 182 -3.17 -11.20 22.29
C LYS A 182 -4.39 -11.03 21.37
N GLU A 183 -5.11 -9.92 21.51
CA GLU A 183 -6.36 -9.63 20.81
C GLU A 183 -6.29 -8.33 19.98
N PHE A 184 -5.11 -7.91 19.51
CA PHE A 184 -5.06 -6.83 18.52
C PHE A 184 -5.85 -7.25 17.29
N LEU A 185 -6.94 -6.53 17.00
CA LEU A 185 -7.80 -6.81 15.85
C LEU A 185 -7.29 -6.04 14.64
N PRO A 186 -7.55 -6.44 13.39
CA PRO A 186 -7.21 -5.61 12.24
C PRO A 186 -7.88 -4.23 12.35
N SER A 187 -7.11 -3.16 12.14
CA SER A 187 -7.58 -1.77 12.21
C SER A 187 -8.68 -1.52 11.17
N GLY A 188 -9.88 -1.19 11.63
CA GLY A 188 -11.00 -0.78 10.78
C GLY A 188 -11.15 0.72 10.70
N SER A 189 -11.78 1.19 9.62
CA SER A 189 -12.32 2.54 9.61
C SER A 189 -13.28 2.68 10.79
N VAL A 190 -12.95 3.54 11.75
CA VAL A 190 -13.83 4.38 12.59
C VAL A 190 -15.22 3.84 12.94
N ASN A 191 -16.03 3.57 11.93
CA ASN A 191 -17.47 3.35 12.05
C ASN A 191 -17.87 1.88 12.28
N LYS A 192 -16.96 0.89 12.29
CA LYS A 192 -17.35 -0.53 12.42
C LYS A 192 -16.30 -1.44 13.08
N PRO A 193 -16.51 -1.86 14.35
CA PRO A 193 -16.04 -3.16 14.81
C PRO A 193 -16.50 -4.25 13.82
N ASP A 194 -15.72 -5.31 13.65
CA ASP A 194 -16.09 -6.52 12.90
C ASP A 194 -16.03 -6.52 11.36
N SER A 195 -15.44 -5.51 10.73
CA SER A 195 -15.28 -5.46 9.26
C SER A 195 -14.14 -6.34 8.69
N PHE A 196 -13.60 -7.27 9.47
CA PHE A 196 -12.54 -8.20 9.05
C PHE A 196 -12.87 -9.64 9.52
N LYS A 197 -12.32 -10.66 8.85
CA LYS A 197 -12.62 -12.07 9.15
C LYS A 197 -11.88 -12.51 10.42
N TYR A 198 -12.62 -12.83 11.49
CA TYR A 198 -12.07 -13.38 12.74
C TYR A 198 -12.01 -14.91 12.64
N ILE A 199 -10.88 -15.50 13.05
CA ILE A 199 -10.81 -16.94 13.35
C ILE A 199 -10.33 -17.04 14.80
N LYS A 200 -11.18 -17.51 15.71
CA LYS A 200 -10.91 -17.63 17.16
C LYS A 200 -9.65 -18.43 17.52
N HIS A 201 -9.11 -19.23 16.59
CA HIS A 201 -8.01 -20.17 16.85
C HIS A 201 -6.70 -19.83 16.12
N ARG A 202 -6.59 -18.66 15.47
CA ARG A 202 -5.39 -18.27 14.71
C ARG A 202 -4.90 -16.89 15.13
N LYS A 203 -3.59 -16.65 14.99
CA LYS A 203 -3.01 -15.32 15.22
C LYS A 203 -3.75 -14.27 14.36
N PRO A 204 -4.06 -13.09 14.90
CA PRO A 204 -4.69 -12.01 14.13
C PRO A 204 -3.85 -11.63 12.92
N PHE A 205 -4.50 -11.33 11.79
CA PHE A 205 -3.83 -10.88 10.59
C PHE A 205 -4.65 -9.85 9.82
N ALA A 206 -3.96 -8.95 9.12
CA ALA A 206 -4.55 -8.04 8.15
C ALA A 206 -4.21 -8.50 6.73
N VAL A 207 -5.20 -8.47 5.84
CA VAL A 207 -5.01 -8.87 4.43
C VAL A 207 -4.76 -7.62 3.58
N ALA A 208 -3.69 -7.65 2.80
CA ALA A 208 -3.28 -6.60 1.88
C ALA A 208 -2.74 -7.21 0.58
N GLN A 209 -2.54 -6.37 -0.42
CA GLN A 209 -1.79 -6.71 -1.62
C GLN A 209 -0.86 -5.55 -1.98
N ALA A 210 0.26 -5.88 -2.61
CA ALA A 210 1.17 -4.92 -3.20
C ALA A 210 1.11 -5.01 -4.72
N ILE A 211 1.11 -3.85 -5.38
CA ILE A 211 1.09 -3.73 -6.83
C ILE A 211 2.24 -2.80 -7.22
N LEU A 212 3.03 -3.20 -8.23
CA LEU A 212 3.98 -2.29 -8.85
C LEU A 212 3.25 -1.47 -9.92
N GLU A 213 3.35 -0.15 -9.81
CA GLU A 213 2.84 0.82 -10.75
C GLU A 213 4.02 1.52 -11.43
N ILE A 214 4.00 1.60 -12.76
CA ILE A 214 4.99 2.30 -13.57
C ILE A 214 4.31 3.24 -14.55
N ASN A 215 5.02 4.28 -14.99
CA ASN A 215 4.56 5.23 -15.98
C ASN A 215 5.38 5.07 -17.27
N ILE A 216 4.74 4.71 -18.38
CA ILE A 216 5.39 4.67 -19.70
C ILE A 216 4.67 5.69 -20.57
N ASN A 217 5.39 6.72 -21.02
CA ASN A 217 4.87 7.77 -21.90
C ASN A 217 3.54 8.42 -21.42
N GLY A 218 3.39 8.59 -20.11
CA GLY A 218 2.19 9.18 -19.49
C GLY A 218 1.07 8.18 -19.18
N ILE A 219 1.22 6.91 -19.57
CA ILE A 219 0.26 5.84 -19.32
C ILE A 219 0.70 5.02 -18.11
N ILE A 220 -0.22 4.83 -17.17
CA ILE A 220 0.02 4.07 -15.95
C ILE A 220 -0.23 2.58 -16.22
N TYR A 221 0.80 1.76 -15.98
CA TYR A 221 0.72 0.31 -16.03
C TYR A 221 0.89 -0.30 -14.65
N ARG A 222 0.24 -1.45 -14.42
CA ARG A 222 0.26 -2.15 -13.14
C ARG A 222 0.62 -3.62 -13.30
N SER A 223 1.49 -4.11 -12.42
CA SER A 223 1.84 -5.53 -12.36
C SER A 223 0.68 -6.37 -11.83
N ARG A 224 0.84 -7.70 -11.90
CA ARG A 224 0.01 -8.59 -11.08
C ARG A 224 0.19 -8.26 -9.59
N PRO A 225 -0.89 -8.31 -8.80
CA PRO A 225 -0.81 -8.06 -7.36
C PRO A 225 -0.10 -9.22 -6.66
N VAL A 226 0.73 -8.89 -5.68
CA VAL A 226 1.31 -9.84 -4.72
C VAL A 226 0.45 -9.81 -3.46
N GLY A 227 -0.32 -10.88 -3.23
CA GLY A 227 -1.15 -11.02 -2.04
C GLY A 227 -0.30 -11.22 -0.78
N MET A 228 -0.65 -10.55 0.31
CA MET A 228 0.04 -10.71 1.58
C MET A 228 -0.90 -10.68 2.79
N LYS A 229 -0.55 -11.46 3.80
CA LYS A 229 -1.15 -11.44 5.13
C LYS A 229 -0.11 -10.90 6.10
N ILE A 230 -0.41 -9.75 6.70
CA ILE A 230 0.36 -9.16 7.79
C ILE A 230 -0.07 -9.89 9.06
N ILE A 231 0.79 -10.75 9.60
CA ILE A 231 0.53 -11.56 10.78
C ILE A 231 1.02 -10.80 12.01
N LEU A 232 0.12 -10.58 12.97
CA LEU A 232 0.48 -10.01 14.27
C LEU A 232 1.39 -11.00 15.03
N GLY A 233 2.56 -10.53 15.46
CA GLY A 233 3.42 -11.27 16.38
C GLY A 233 3.03 -11.00 17.84
N SER A 234 3.46 -11.80 18.82
CA SER A 234 3.23 -11.59 20.26
C SER A 234 4.11 -10.49 20.88
N SER A 235 4.78 -9.69 20.03
CA SER A 235 5.70 -8.59 20.34
C SER A 235 6.86 -8.92 21.28
N GLY A 236 7.38 -10.14 21.12
CA GLY A 236 8.76 -10.47 21.48
C GLY A 236 9.66 -10.46 20.24
N LYS A 237 10.99 -10.36 20.44
CA LYS A 237 11.99 -10.41 19.35
C LYS A 237 11.88 -11.69 18.50
N HIS A 238 11.48 -12.79 19.11
CA HIS A 238 11.32 -14.11 18.49
C HIS A 238 9.94 -14.32 17.83
N ASP A 239 9.01 -13.38 18.04
CA ASP A 239 7.67 -13.40 17.46
C ASP A 239 7.27 -11.98 17.03
N ALA A 240 8.05 -11.46 16.08
CA ALA A 240 7.84 -10.16 15.46
C ALA A 240 6.65 -10.20 14.49
N ILE A 241 6.02 -9.05 14.24
CA ILE A 241 5.03 -8.91 13.17
C ILE A 241 5.71 -9.30 11.84
N ASN A 242 5.07 -10.19 11.09
CA ASN A 242 5.68 -10.82 9.91
C ASN A 242 4.67 -10.98 8.76
N PHE A 243 5.11 -11.41 7.60
CA PHE A 243 4.31 -11.50 6.38
C PHE A 243 4.26 -12.92 5.83
N VAL A 244 3.08 -13.32 5.37
CA VAL A 244 2.87 -14.54 4.58
C VAL A 244 2.36 -14.11 3.21
N PHE A 245 2.99 -14.59 2.15
CA PHE A 245 2.62 -14.28 0.76
C PHE A 245 1.84 -15.46 0.18
N ASP A 246 0.84 -15.14 -0.66
CA ASP A 246 0.03 -16.13 -1.40
C ASP A 246 0.66 -16.44 -2.76
#